data_AF-A0A1I1LPH5-F1
#
_entry.id   AF-A0A1I1LPH5-F1
#
_cell.length_a   1.000
_cell.length_b   1.000
_cell.length_c   1.000
_cell.angle_alpha   90.00
_cell.angle_beta   90.00
_cell.angle_gamma   90.00
#
_symmetry.space_group_name_H-M   'P 1'
#
loop_
_entity.id
_entity.type
_entity.pdbx_description
1 polymer ?
#
loop_
_entity_poly.entity_id
_entity_poly.type
_entity_poly.pdbx_seq_one_letter_code
_entity_poly.pdbx_strand_id
1 'polypeptide(L)'
;MTSENWEKLSLKEQMSNIHGEVRRAIRARNNYRNSISKENHTDSYINKIHSLVILTCNDPKNERRKKELLDEENEIIRWTKGEVDDDYIEHYWKQYTDAIS
;
A
#
# COMPACT_ATOMS: atom_id res chain seq x y z
N MET A 1 -10.68 -8.09 -9.37
CA MET A 1 -10.84 -8.59 -7.99
C MET A 1 -12.12 -7.98 -7.44
N THR A 2 -13.06 -8.80 -6.98
CA THR A 2 -14.34 -8.33 -6.40
C THR A 2 -14.20 -8.12 -4.89
N SER A 3 -15.05 -7.28 -4.28
CA SER A 3 -15.06 -7.08 -2.82
C SER A 3 -15.21 -8.41 -2.07
N GLU A 4 -16.12 -9.28 -2.52
CA GLU A 4 -16.35 -10.60 -1.92
C GLU A 4 -15.12 -11.52 -1.93
N ASN A 5 -14.24 -11.40 -2.93
CA ASN A 5 -13.00 -12.16 -2.97
C ASN A 5 -11.93 -11.54 -2.07
N TRP A 6 -11.97 -10.23 -1.85
CA TRP A 6 -11.08 -9.53 -0.93
C TRP A 6 -11.41 -9.84 0.53
N GLU A 7 -12.70 -9.91 0.87
CA GLU A 7 -13.20 -10.21 2.22
C GLU A 7 -12.95 -11.66 2.66
N LYS A 8 -12.60 -12.55 1.73
CA LYS A 8 -12.18 -13.93 2.06
C LYS A 8 -10.72 -14.02 2.51
N LEU A 9 -9.89 -13.03 2.17
CA LEU A 9 -8.48 -12.99 2.55
C LEU A 9 -8.35 -12.69 4.04
N SER A 10 -7.42 -13.34 4.72
CA SER A 10 -6.98 -12.90 6.05
C SER A 10 -6.44 -11.48 6.00
N LEU A 11 -6.44 -10.77 7.13
CA LEU A 11 -5.85 -9.44 7.21
C LEU A 11 -4.37 -9.44 6.78
N LYS A 12 -3.63 -10.49 7.14
CA LYS A 12 -2.24 -10.68 6.70
C LYS A 12 -2.13 -10.72 5.17
N GLU A 13 -3.01 -11.45 4.50
CA GLU A 13 -3.05 -11.52 3.03
C GLU A 13 -3.46 -10.18 2.42
N GLN A 14 -4.45 -9.49 2.99
CA GLN A 14 -4.88 -8.15 2.55
C GLN A 14 -3.70 -7.16 2.62
N MET A 15 -3.00 -7.12 3.76
CA MET A 15 -1.84 -6.23 3.95
C MET A 15 -0.64 -6.63 3.08
N SER A 16 -0.40 -7.93 2.88
CA SER A 16 0.65 -8.41 1.97
C SER A 16 0.39 -7.99 0.52
N ASN A 17 -0.88 -8.00 0.08
CA ASN A 17 -1.26 -7.52 -1.24
C ASN A 17 -1.05 -6.00 -1.37
N ILE A 18 -1.42 -5.22 -0.34
CA ILE A 18 -1.17 -3.76 -0.31
C ILE A 18 0.32 -3.47 -0.39
N HIS A 19 1.13 -4.11 0.46
CA HIS A 19 2.60 -3.98 0.42
C HIS A 19 3.19 -4.34 -0.96
N GLY A 20 2.64 -5.37 -1.62
CA GLY A 20 3.02 -5.69 -3.00
C GLY A 20 2.78 -4.54 -3.98
N GLU A 21 1.69 -3.79 -3.83
CA GLU A 21 1.43 -2.59 -4.63
C GLU A 21 2.36 -1.42 -4.25
N VAL A 22 2.70 -1.25 -2.97
CA VAL A 22 3.69 -0.25 -2.52
C VAL A 22 5.03 -0.48 -3.21
N ARG A 23 5.54 -1.71 -3.23
CA ARG A 23 6.79 -2.06 -3.92
C ARG A 23 6.71 -1.81 -5.42
N ARG A 24 5.55 -2.06 -6.04
CA ARG A 24 5.32 -1.74 -7.46
C ARG A 24 5.31 -0.23 -7.71
N ALA A 25 4.74 0.56 -6.82
CA ALA A 25 4.71 2.03 -6.90
C ALA A 25 6.14 2.62 -6.83
N ILE A 26 6.94 2.17 -5.86
CA ILE A 26 8.36 2.56 -5.70
C ILE A 26 9.15 2.20 -6.95
N ARG A 27 9.02 0.95 -7.43
CA ARG A 27 9.71 0.50 -8.64
C ARG A 27 9.33 1.32 -9.87
N ALA A 28 8.04 1.64 -10.04
CA ALA A 28 7.59 2.49 -11.14
C ALA A 28 8.21 3.90 -11.06
N ARG A 29 8.27 4.48 -9.86
CA ARG A 29 8.86 5.80 -9.60
C ARG A 29 10.35 5.82 -9.95
N ASN A 30 11.07 4.80 -9.49
CA ASN A 30 12.51 4.65 -9.74
C ASN A 30 12.82 4.37 -11.20
N ASN A 31 12.03 3.54 -11.87
CA ASN A 31 12.18 3.30 -13.31
C ASN A 31 11.98 4.59 -14.12
N TYR A 32 11.02 5.43 -13.75
CA TYR A 32 10.80 6.72 -14.40
C TYR A 32 11.95 7.69 -14.12
N ARG A 33 12.36 7.87 -12.85
CA ARG A 33 13.48 8.74 -12.45
C ARG A 33 14.79 8.35 -13.14
N ASN A 34 15.05 7.06 -13.28
CA ASN A 34 16.26 6.53 -13.92
C ASN A 34 16.13 6.39 -15.45
N SER A 35 15.08 6.95 -16.06
CA SER A 35 14.82 6.90 -17.52
C SER A 35 14.73 5.48 -18.10
N ILE A 36 14.44 4.47 -17.28
CA ILE A 36 14.17 3.08 -17.70
C ILE A 36 12.77 2.99 -18.33
N SER A 37 11.81 3.74 -17.79
CA SER A 37 10.45 3.87 -18.32
C SER A 37 10.22 5.28 -18.86
N LYS A 38 9.52 5.37 -20.00
CA LYS A 38 9.09 6.66 -20.57
C LYS A 38 7.91 7.27 -19.82
N GLU A 39 7.09 6.43 -19.19
CA GLU A 39 5.89 6.84 -18.48
C GLU A 39 6.03 6.59 -16.99
N ASN A 40 5.47 7.51 -16.20
CA ASN A 40 5.37 7.38 -14.75
C ASN A 40 4.03 6.74 -14.38
N HIS A 41 4.05 5.45 -14.03
CA HIS A 41 2.86 4.73 -13.59
C HIS A 41 2.64 4.75 -12.08
N THR A 42 3.42 5.52 -11.31
CA THR A 42 3.35 5.55 -9.85
C THR A 42 1.93 5.88 -9.35
N ASP A 43 1.25 6.85 -9.96
CA ASP A 43 -0.11 7.27 -9.54
C ASP A 43 -1.15 6.15 -9.69
N SER A 44 -1.02 5.29 -10.71
CA SER A 44 -1.90 4.14 -10.89
C SER A 44 -1.80 3.15 -9.72
N TYR A 45 -0.57 2.90 -9.24
CA TYR A 45 -0.35 2.05 -8.08
C TYR A 45 -0.80 2.72 -6.77
N ILE A 46 -0.60 4.03 -6.61
CA ILE A 46 -1.09 4.78 -5.44
C ILE A 46 -2.62 4.71 -5.34
N ASN A 47 -3.33 4.97 -6.44
CA ASN A 47 -4.79 4.88 -6.47
C ASN A 47 -5.29 3.47 -6.11
N LYS A 48 -4.56 2.44 -6.56
CA LYS A 48 -4.84 1.06 -6.21
C LYS A 48 -4.60 0.77 -4.73
N ILE A 49 -3.49 1.25 -4.16
CA ILE A 49 -3.18 1.14 -2.72
C ILE A 49 -4.32 1.75 -1.90
N HIS A 50 -4.73 2.98 -2.21
CA HIS A 50 -5.83 3.66 -1.54
C HIS A 50 -7.14 2.85 -1.61
N SER A 51 -7.48 2.34 -2.80
CA SER A 51 -8.66 1.49 -2.98
C SER A 51 -8.61 0.21 -2.13
N LEU A 52 -7.45 -0.44 -2.04
CA LEU A 52 -7.27 -1.64 -1.24
C LEU A 52 -7.32 -1.35 0.26
N VAL A 53 -6.77 -0.22 0.71
CA VAL A 53 -6.90 0.22 2.11
C VAL A 53 -8.36 0.47 2.46
N ILE A 54 -9.12 1.18 1.62
CA ILE A 54 -10.56 1.40 1.83
C ILE A 54 -11.32 0.08 1.91
N LEU A 55 -11.06 -0.85 0.98
CA LEU A 55 -11.68 -2.19 1.02
C LEU A 55 -11.34 -2.93 2.31
N THR A 56 -10.10 -2.82 2.78
CA THR A 56 -9.64 -3.46 4.02
C THR A 56 -10.27 -2.82 5.26
N CYS A 57 -10.44 -1.49 5.28
CA CYS A 57 -11.13 -0.74 6.35
C CYS A 57 -12.63 -1.06 6.42
N ASN A 58 -13.27 -1.28 5.27
CA ASN A 58 -14.69 -1.56 5.18
C ASN A 58 -15.02 -3.04 5.42
N ASP A 59 -14.02 -3.92 5.44
CA ASP A 59 -14.18 -5.32 5.82
C ASP A 59 -14.62 -5.41 7.30
N PRO A 60 -15.81 -5.96 7.60
CA PRO A 60 -16.33 -6.01 8.97
C PRO A 60 -15.38 -6.70 9.96
N LYS A 61 -14.55 -7.65 9.51
CA LYS A 61 -13.62 -8.36 10.40
C LYS A 61 -12.44 -7.48 10.86
N ASN A 62 -12.18 -6.38 10.15
CA ASN A 62 -11.06 -5.48 10.41
C ASN A 62 -11.49 -4.22 11.18
N GLU A 63 -12.74 -4.11 11.61
CA GLU A 63 -13.29 -2.89 12.21
C GLU A 63 -12.44 -2.35 13.37
N ARG A 64 -11.87 -3.24 14.20
CA ARG A 64 -11.01 -2.86 15.33
C ARG A 64 -9.67 -2.25 14.94
N ARG A 65 -9.23 -2.44 13.69
CA ARG A 65 -7.94 -1.97 13.16
C ARG A 65 -8.09 -0.84 12.15
N LYS A 66 -9.31 -0.28 11.98
CA LYS A 66 -9.57 0.86 11.09
C LYS A 66 -8.61 2.02 11.31
N LYS A 67 -8.32 2.37 12.58
CA LYS A 67 -7.38 3.45 12.89
C LYS A 67 -5.97 3.15 12.37
N GLU A 68 -5.45 1.96 12.66
CA GLU A 68 -4.13 1.53 12.18
C GLU A 68 -4.07 1.59 10.65
N LEU A 69 -5.09 1.09 9.96
CA LEU A 69 -5.15 1.12 8.49
C LEU A 69 -5.15 2.54 7.90
N LEU A 70 -5.80 3.50 8.57
CA LEU A 70 -5.74 4.91 8.19
C LEU A 70 -4.36 5.53 8.49
N ASP A 71 -3.70 5.11 9.56
CA ASP A 71 -2.32 5.51 9.85
C ASP A 71 -1.37 4.97 8.76
N GLU A 72 -1.57 3.73 8.29
CA GLU A 72 -0.81 3.17 7.16
C GLU A 72 -1.02 3.93 5.85
N GLU A 73 -2.25 4.40 5.61
CA GLU A 73 -2.57 5.25 4.47
C GLU A 73 -1.83 6.59 4.52
N ASN A 74 -1.76 7.19 5.71
CA ASN A 74 -1.06 8.45 5.92
C ASN A 74 0.43 8.34 5.57
N GLU A 75 1.07 7.19 5.84
CA GLU A 75 2.48 6.99 5.47
C GLU A 75 2.68 7.00 3.94
N ILE A 76 1.73 6.46 3.18
CA ILE A 76 1.73 6.58 1.71
C ILE A 76 1.55 8.03 1.28
N ILE A 77 0.66 8.79 1.94
CA ILE A 77 0.47 10.21 1.65
C ILE A 77 1.76 11.00 1.93
N ARG A 78 2.44 10.75 3.06
CA ARG A 78 3.73 11.38 3.39
C ARG A 78 4.78 11.09 2.32
N TRP A 79 4.85 9.84 1.85
CA TRP A 79 5.75 9.43 0.77
C TRP A 79 5.46 10.10 -0.57
N THR A 80 4.18 10.22 -0.94
CA THR A 80 3.78 10.88 -2.20
C THR A 80 4.09 12.39 -2.18
N LYS A 81 3.94 13.04 -1.03
CA LYS A 81 4.34 14.43 -0.79
C LYS A 81 5.86 14.65 -0.70
N GLY A 82 6.64 13.57 -0.65
CA GLY A 82 8.10 13.63 -0.51
C GLY A 82 8.58 13.97 0.90
N GLU A 83 7.71 13.81 1.91
CA GLU A 83 8.07 13.99 3.32
C GLU A 83 8.94 12.83 3.85
N VAL A 84 8.86 11.68 3.19
CA VAL A 84 9.71 10.50 3.43
C VAL A 84 10.18 9.91 2.10
N ASP A 85 11.32 9.23 2.11
CA ASP A 85 11.95 8.64 0.92
C ASP A 85 11.48 7.20 0.63
N ASP A 86 11.98 6.65 -0.48
CA ASP A 86 11.61 5.32 -0.97
C ASP A 86 12.11 4.21 -0.04
N ASP A 87 13.29 4.38 0.58
CA ASP A 87 13.89 3.40 1.48
C ASP A 87 13.11 3.33 2.81
N TYR A 88 12.72 4.49 3.34
CA TYR A 88 11.87 4.58 4.53
C TYR A 88 10.54 3.86 4.31
N ILE A 89 9.82 4.17 3.21
CA ILE A 89 8.48 3.62 3.01
C ILE A 89 8.53 2.11 2.74
N GLU A 90 9.56 1.62 2.05
CA GLU A 90 9.75 0.17 1.87
C GLU A 90 10.02 -0.52 3.21
N HIS A 91 10.90 0.06 4.04
CA HIS A 91 11.21 -0.51 5.35
C HIS A 91 10.00 -0.53 6.28
N TYR A 92 9.26 0.58 6.33
CA TYR A 92 8.06 0.74 7.15
C TYR A 92 7.01 -0.32 6.81
N TRP A 93 6.65 -0.47 5.52
CA TRP A 93 5.66 -1.45 5.09
C TRP A 93 6.13 -2.91 5.29
N LYS A 94 7.43 -3.17 5.12
CA LYS A 94 8.00 -4.47 5.46
C LYS A 94 7.83 -4.78 6.95
N GLN A 95 8.24 -3.88 7.84
CA GLN A 95 8.11 -4.07 9.28
C GLN A 95 6.64 -4.26 9.70
N TYR A 96 5.75 -3.42 9.18
CA TYR A 96 4.33 -3.50 9.48
C TYR A 96 3.73 -4.85 9.05
N THR A 97 3.97 -5.28 7.81
CA THR A 97 3.44 -6.56 7.33
C THR A 97 4.05 -7.77 8.03
N ASP A 98 5.34 -7.72 8.38
CA ASP A 98 6.01 -8.77 9.15
C ASP A 98 5.44 -8.88 10.59
N ALA A 99 5.01 -7.76 11.18
CA ALA A 99 4.42 -7.71 12.52
C ALA A 99 2.98 -8.24 12.57
N ILE A 100 2.27 -8.30 11.43
CA ILE A 100 0.94 -8.89 11.35
C ILE A 100 1.06 -10.41 11.36
N SER A 101 0.83 -10.98 12.55
CA SER A 101 0.78 -12.43 12.80
C SER A 101 -0.59 -13.01 12.46
#